data_AF-A0A9E2W3U9-F1
#
_entry.id   AF-A0A9E2W3U9-F1
#
_cell.length_a   1.000
_cell.length_b   1.000
_cell.length_c   1.000
_cell.angle_alpha   90.00
_cell.angle_beta   90.00
_cell.angle_gamma   90.00
#
_symmetry.space_group_name_H-M   'P 1'
#
loop_
_entity.id
_entity.type
_entity.pdbx_description
1 polymer ?
#
loop_
_entity_poly.entity_id
_entity_poly.type
_entity_poly.pdbx_seq_one_letter_code
_entity_poly.pdbx_strand_id
1 'polypeptide(L)'
;MKKTILGLAALTALAFVACKKNNDSSPAQKIIGKWQLVNDVTKVTSKSTGQVTRNDTTTYSIDSYIDFRTDGYAYSYANEGYDISRDTVKYMVSGSLLISGTSAQGFDTVTIKTLTDNVLSIYSKEDGPYNTYEWTENAKK
;
A
#
# COMPACT_ATOMS: atom_id res chain seq x y z
N MET A 1 -3.15 59.86 0.12
CA MET A 1 -1.73 59.75 0.49
C MET A 1 -1.47 58.36 1.02
N LYS A 2 -0.48 57.66 0.44
CA LYS A 2 -0.06 56.30 0.82
C LYS A 2 0.57 56.31 2.21
N LYS A 3 0.25 55.32 3.06
CA LYS A 3 1.10 54.92 4.19
C LYS A 3 1.14 53.40 4.27
N THR A 4 2.16 52.86 3.60
CA THR A 4 2.78 51.56 3.85
C THR A 4 3.31 51.52 5.29
N ILE A 5 3.27 50.35 5.95
CA ILE A 5 4.24 49.83 6.94
C ILE A 5 3.53 48.77 7.82
N LEU A 6 3.95 47.50 7.71
CA LEU A 6 4.41 46.62 8.81
C LEU A 6 4.54 45.18 8.30
N GLY A 7 5.76 44.86 7.86
CA GLY A 7 6.25 43.49 7.91
C GLY A 7 6.82 43.22 9.30
N LEU A 8 6.47 42.08 9.88
CA LEU A 8 7.35 41.35 10.78
C LEU A 8 6.95 39.87 10.75
N ALA A 9 7.65 39.11 9.91
CA ALA A 9 7.57 37.66 9.88
C ALA A 9 8.29 37.13 11.12
N ALA A 10 7.52 36.59 12.07
CA ALA A 10 8.05 35.73 13.12
C ALA A 10 7.79 34.26 12.70
N LEU A 11 8.67 33.71 11.86
CA LEU A 11 8.78 32.26 11.73
C LEU A 11 9.45 31.74 13.01
N THR A 12 8.63 31.30 13.95
CA THR A 12 9.09 30.51 15.08
C THR A 12 9.74 29.23 14.55
N ALA A 13 11.04 29.11 14.80
CA ALA A 13 11.80 27.89 14.59
C ALA A 13 11.14 26.77 15.40
N LEU A 14 10.43 25.88 14.71
CA LEU A 14 10.05 24.59 15.26
C LEU A 14 11.34 23.83 15.50
N ALA A 15 11.80 23.85 16.74
CA ALA A 15 12.85 22.97 17.22
C ALA A 15 12.40 21.53 16.92
N PHE A 16 13.06 20.90 15.95
CA PHE A 16 12.96 19.47 15.72
C PHE A 16 13.40 18.81 17.02
N VAL A 17 12.42 18.34 17.80
CA VAL A 17 12.65 17.35 18.84
C VAL A 17 13.35 16.21 18.14
N ALA A 18 14.65 16.08 18.39
CA ALA A 18 15.46 14.98 17.96
C ALA A 18 14.92 13.72 18.63
N CYS A 19 13.91 13.10 18.01
CA CYS A 19 13.53 11.74 18.29
C CYS A 19 14.80 10.90 18.12
N LYS A 20 15.26 10.30 19.22
CA LYS A 20 16.33 9.30 19.19
C LYS A 20 15.99 8.29 18.10
N LYS A 21 16.86 8.23 17.09
CA LYS A 21 16.79 7.30 15.97
C LYS A 21 16.95 5.88 16.52
N ASN A 22 15.84 5.18 16.73
CA ASN A 22 15.88 3.74 16.61
C ASN A 22 16.28 3.45 15.16
N ASN A 23 17.35 2.67 14.96
CA ASN A 23 17.91 2.40 13.64
C ASN A 23 17.01 1.46 12.79
N ASP A 24 15.85 1.08 13.29
CA ASP A 24 14.85 0.38 12.50
C ASP A 24 14.15 1.37 11.59
N SER A 25 14.36 1.21 10.28
CA SER A 25 13.61 1.95 9.27
C SER A 25 12.10 1.73 9.48
N SER A 26 11.33 2.81 9.44
CA SER A 26 9.88 2.72 9.60
C SER A 26 9.27 1.91 8.44
N PRO A 27 8.08 1.29 8.61
CA PRO A 27 7.40 0.59 7.52
C PRO A 27 7.27 1.45 6.24
N ALA A 28 7.00 2.75 6.40
CA ALA A 28 6.95 3.71 5.31
C ALA A 28 8.28 3.88 4.56
N GLN A 29 9.42 3.71 5.24
CA GLN A 29 10.74 3.72 4.61
C GLN A 29 11.08 2.37 3.98
N LYS A 30 10.72 1.26 4.64
CA LYS A 30 11.01 -0.10 4.17
C LYS A 30 10.29 -0.49 2.89
N ILE A 31 9.06 0.01 2.69
CA ILE A 31 8.26 -0.34 1.50
C ILE A 31 8.80 0.31 0.21
N ILE A 32 9.65 1.34 0.31
CA ILE A 32 10.13 2.09 -0.85
C ILE A 32 10.94 1.22 -1.82
N GLY A 33 10.63 1.39 -3.10
CA GLY A 33 11.29 0.76 -4.24
C GLY A 33 10.37 -0.17 -5.00
N LYS A 34 10.98 -0.85 -5.98
CA LYS A 34 10.31 -1.80 -6.86
C LYS A 34 10.28 -3.19 -6.25
N TRP A 35 9.08 -3.77 -6.20
CA TRP A 35 8.79 -5.12 -5.78
C TRP A 35 8.24 -5.90 -6.95
N GLN A 36 8.82 -7.07 -7.23
CA GLN A 36 8.28 -8.00 -8.20
C GLN A 36 7.06 -8.70 -7.60
N LEU A 37 5.91 -8.59 -8.27
CA LEU A 37 4.71 -9.35 -7.89
C LEU A 37 4.97 -10.84 -8.13
N VAL A 38 4.55 -11.68 -7.18
CA VAL A 38 4.78 -13.13 -7.22
C VAL A 38 3.46 -13.86 -7.43
N ASN A 39 2.51 -13.68 -6.52
CA ASN A 39 1.20 -14.30 -6.60
C ASN A 39 0.19 -13.59 -5.72
N ASP A 40 -1.07 -13.88 -6.04
CA ASP A 40 -2.21 -13.58 -5.20
C ASP A 40 -2.94 -14.84 -4.77
N VAL A 41 -3.33 -14.87 -3.51
CA VAL A 41 -4.15 -15.93 -2.94
C VAL A 41 -5.52 -15.35 -2.60
N THR A 42 -6.55 -15.86 -3.28
CA THR A 42 -7.95 -15.50 -3.03
C THR A 42 -8.64 -16.62 -2.27
N LYS A 43 -9.19 -16.30 -1.11
CA LYS A 43 -10.00 -17.24 -0.32
C LYS A 43 -11.41 -16.69 -0.14
N VAL A 44 -12.40 -17.50 -0.46
CA VAL A 44 -13.82 -17.16 -0.29
C VAL A 44 -14.44 -18.15 0.70
N THR A 45 -15.08 -17.61 1.73
CA THR A 45 -15.76 -18.40 2.77
C THR A 45 -17.25 -18.07 2.77
N SER A 46 -18.09 -19.09 2.65
CA SER A 46 -19.55 -18.95 2.76
C SER A 46 -19.93 -18.59 4.20
N LYS A 47 -20.72 -17.52 4.39
CA LYS A 47 -21.17 -17.10 5.73
C LYS A 47 -22.26 -18.00 6.31
N SER A 48 -23.06 -18.65 5.46
CA SER A 48 -24.13 -19.54 5.92
C SER A 48 -23.60 -20.86 6.45
N THR A 49 -22.49 -21.36 5.91
CA THR A 49 -21.94 -22.68 6.26
C THR A 49 -20.60 -22.60 6.99
N GLY A 50 -19.89 -21.47 6.92
CA GLY A 50 -18.53 -21.32 7.39
C GLY A 50 -17.48 -22.04 6.53
N GLN A 51 -17.87 -22.69 5.43
CA GLN A 51 -16.96 -23.46 4.58
C GLN A 51 -16.24 -22.58 3.56
N VAL A 52 -14.99 -22.91 3.28
CA VAL A 52 -14.22 -22.32 2.18
C VAL A 52 -14.77 -22.88 0.87
N THR A 53 -15.32 -22.00 0.04
CA THR A 53 -15.92 -22.35 -1.26
C THR A 53 -14.97 -22.12 -2.42
N ARG A 54 -13.91 -21.32 -2.21
CA ARG A 54 -12.87 -21.02 -3.19
C ARG A 54 -11.54 -20.75 -2.48
N ASN A 55 -10.43 -21.26 -3.02
CA ASN A 55 -9.08 -20.97 -2.54
C ASN A 55 -8.11 -21.07 -3.71
N ASP A 56 -7.96 -19.97 -4.43
CA ASP A 56 -7.22 -19.93 -5.70
C ASP A 56 -5.91 -19.18 -5.52
N THR A 57 -4.90 -19.57 -6.30
CA THR A 57 -3.64 -18.84 -6.40
C THR A 57 -3.41 -18.43 -7.84
N THR A 58 -3.30 -17.13 -8.09
CA THR A 58 -2.90 -16.57 -9.38
C THR A 58 -1.43 -16.19 -9.32
N THR A 59 -0.63 -16.60 -10.30
CA THR A 59 0.80 -16.28 -10.35
C THR A 59 1.03 -15.21 -11.40
N TYR A 60 1.83 -14.21 -11.05
CA TYR A 60 2.19 -13.13 -11.95
C TYR A 60 3.36 -13.51 -12.85
N SER A 61 3.45 -12.87 -14.02
CA SER A 61 4.65 -12.90 -14.85
C SER A 61 5.85 -12.26 -14.13
N ILE A 62 7.07 -12.64 -14.54
CA ILE A 62 8.31 -12.16 -13.91
C ILE A 62 8.51 -10.63 -14.06
N ASP A 63 7.91 -10.01 -15.07
CA ASP A 63 7.97 -8.58 -15.32
C ASP A 63 6.90 -7.79 -14.55
N SER A 64 6.00 -8.45 -13.82
CA SER A 64 4.98 -7.80 -12.98
C SER A 64 5.61 -7.16 -11.74
N TYR A 65 5.21 -5.93 -11.41
CA TYR A 65 5.77 -5.17 -10.30
C TYR A 65 4.82 -4.14 -9.70
N ILE A 66 5.16 -3.70 -8.48
CA ILE A 66 4.72 -2.45 -7.88
C ILE A 66 5.94 -1.64 -7.40
N ASP A 67 6.01 -0.36 -7.75
CA ASP A 67 7.11 0.55 -7.42
C ASP A 67 6.62 1.69 -6.53
N PHE A 68 6.89 1.58 -5.22
CA PHE A 68 6.52 2.59 -4.23
C PHE A 68 7.59 3.67 -4.17
N ARG A 69 7.21 4.90 -4.52
CA ARG A 69 8.16 6.03 -4.59
C ARG A 69 8.01 7.00 -3.44
N THR A 70 9.08 7.75 -3.18
CA THR A 70 9.15 8.76 -2.12
C THR A 70 8.27 9.99 -2.40
N ASP A 71 7.71 10.11 -3.61
CA ASP A 71 6.75 11.15 -3.99
C ASP A 71 5.30 10.84 -3.52
N GLY A 72 5.09 9.68 -2.88
CA GLY A 72 3.78 9.24 -2.41
C GLY A 72 2.93 8.55 -3.49
N TYR A 73 3.53 8.17 -4.63
CA TYR A 73 2.87 7.39 -5.68
C TYR A 73 3.44 5.98 -5.80
N ALA A 74 2.55 5.03 -6.05
CA ALA A 74 2.88 3.67 -6.41
C ALA A 74 2.54 3.45 -7.88
N TYR A 75 3.45 2.84 -8.63
CA TYR A 75 3.27 2.50 -10.04
C TYR A 75 3.26 1.00 -10.18
N SER A 76 2.18 0.43 -10.71
CA SER A 76 2.07 -1.01 -10.90
C SER A 76 2.00 -1.38 -12.38
N TYR A 77 2.49 -2.57 -12.66
CA TYR A 77 2.24 -3.29 -13.88
C TYR A 77 2.02 -4.74 -13.48
N ALA A 78 0.85 -5.27 -13.80
CA ALA A 78 0.47 -6.65 -13.51
C ALA A 78 0.14 -7.34 -14.82
N ASN A 79 0.69 -8.53 -15.01
CA ASN A 79 0.40 -9.40 -16.13
C ASN A 79 0.16 -10.82 -15.61
N GLU A 80 -1.10 -11.24 -15.70
CA GLU A 80 -1.61 -12.54 -15.25
C GLU A 80 -1.79 -13.50 -16.44
N GLY A 81 -1.04 -13.29 -17.52
CA GLY A 81 -1.07 -14.08 -18.75
C GLY A 81 -2.15 -13.65 -19.74
N TYR A 82 -3.39 -13.49 -19.27
CA TYR A 82 -4.52 -13.07 -20.12
C TYR A 82 -5.01 -11.65 -19.84
N ASP A 83 -4.62 -11.07 -18.72
CA ASP A 83 -4.94 -9.70 -18.34
C ASP A 83 -3.65 -8.92 -18.06
N ILE A 84 -3.60 -7.69 -18.55
CA ILE A 84 -2.49 -6.77 -18.37
C ILE A 84 -3.05 -5.45 -17.88
N SER A 85 -2.64 -5.04 -16.69
CA SER A 85 -3.04 -3.78 -16.09
C SER A 85 -1.83 -2.92 -15.75
N ARG A 86 -2.07 -1.60 -15.75
CA ARG A 86 -1.12 -0.58 -15.31
C ARG A 86 -1.89 0.42 -14.49
N ASP A 87 -1.38 0.73 -13.31
CA ASP A 87 -2.01 1.72 -12.43
C ASP A 87 -0.97 2.68 -11.85
N THR A 88 -1.43 3.85 -11.46
CA THR A 88 -0.70 4.84 -10.69
C THR A 88 -1.62 5.38 -9.62
N VAL A 89 -1.31 5.02 -8.37
CA VAL A 89 -2.13 5.38 -7.21
C VAL A 89 -1.33 6.22 -6.23
N LYS A 90 -2.01 7.12 -5.52
CA LYS A 90 -1.43 7.70 -4.32
C LYS A 90 -1.41 6.64 -3.24
N TYR A 91 -0.37 6.62 -2.41
CA TYR A 91 -0.32 5.73 -1.26
C TYR A 91 0.24 6.38 -0.01
N MET A 92 -0.05 5.76 1.13
CA MET A 92 0.51 6.09 2.44
C MET A 92 0.64 4.82 3.28
N VAL A 93 1.69 4.77 4.11
CA VAL A 93 1.84 3.72 5.12
C VAL A 93 1.67 4.31 6.51
N SER A 94 0.76 3.70 7.30
CA SER A 94 0.50 4.07 8.69
C SER A 94 0.53 2.82 9.56
N GLY A 95 1.65 2.60 10.27
CA GLY A 95 1.87 1.36 11.03
C GLY A 95 1.86 0.14 10.11
N SER A 96 0.91 -0.77 10.31
CA SER A 96 0.70 -1.97 9.49
C SER A 96 -0.35 -1.76 8.38
N LEU A 97 -0.77 -0.53 8.10
CA LEU A 97 -1.76 -0.24 7.07
C LEU A 97 -1.08 0.37 5.85
N LEU A 98 -1.44 -0.12 4.67
CA LEU A 98 -1.18 0.50 3.38
C LEU A 98 -2.50 1.05 2.86
N ILE A 99 -2.55 2.36 2.64
CA ILE A 99 -3.72 3.07 2.14
C ILE A 99 -3.37 3.50 0.72
N SER A 100 -4.18 3.15 -0.27
CA SER A 100 -3.91 3.45 -1.67
C SER A 100 -5.18 3.80 -2.44
N GLY A 101 -5.06 4.68 -3.42
CA GLY A 101 -6.18 4.97 -4.32
C GLY A 101 -6.06 6.31 -5.03
N THR A 102 -7.19 6.77 -5.56
CA THR A 102 -7.31 8.06 -6.23
C THR A 102 -8.42 8.86 -5.58
N SER A 103 -8.32 10.19 -5.57
CA SER A 103 -9.38 11.04 -5.00
C SER A 103 -10.73 10.89 -5.70
N ALA A 104 -10.75 10.34 -6.93
CA ALA A 104 -11.97 10.13 -7.71
C ALA A 104 -12.67 8.80 -7.37
N GLN A 105 -11.92 7.74 -7.06
CA GLN A 105 -12.47 6.40 -6.77
C GLN A 105 -12.47 6.05 -5.28
N GLY A 106 -11.86 6.87 -4.45
CA GLY A 106 -11.67 6.60 -3.03
C GLY A 106 -10.32 5.95 -2.75
N PHE A 107 -10.14 5.58 -1.48
CA PHE A 107 -8.93 4.93 -0.99
C PHE A 107 -9.30 3.58 -0.41
N ASP A 108 -8.57 2.56 -0.85
CA ASP A 108 -8.56 1.24 -0.25
C ASP A 108 -7.55 1.19 0.89
N THR A 109 -7.82 0.35 1.87
CA THR A 109 -6.90 0.10 2.98
C THR A 109 -6.66 -1.38 3.11
N VAL A 110 -5.39 -1.77 3.02
CA VAL A 110 -4.95 -3.16 3.20
C VAL A 110 -3.97 -3.26 4.38
N THR A 111 -3.87 -4.46 4.94
CA THR A 111 -2.94 -4.75 6.04
C THR A 111 -1.62 -5.27 5.49
N ILE A 112 -0.50 -4.65 5.86
CA ILE A 112 0.84 -5.18 5.66
C ILE A 112 1.05 -6.34 6.65
N LYS A 113 1.03 -7.58 6.16
CA LYS A 113 1.28 -8.80 6.95
C LYS A 113 2.76 -9.03 7.17
N THR A 114 3.59 -8.76 6.16
CA THR A 114 5.04 -8.93 6.21
C THR A 114 5.70 -7.83 5.40
N LEU A 115 6.71 -7.19 5.99
CA LEU A 115 7.57 -6.23 5.32
C LEU A 115 8.99 -6.37 5.85
N THR A 116 9.83 -7.01 5.03
CA THR A 116 11.27 -7.15 5.24
C THR A 116 12.00 -6.45 4.10
N ASP A 117 13.31 -6.62 3.97
CA ASP A 117 14.06 -6.05 2.84
C ASP A 117 13.75 -6.75 1.51
N ASN A 118 13.28 -8.01 1.55
CA ASN A 118 13.11 -8.87 0.36
C ASN A 118 11.70 -9.47 0.20
N VAL A 119 10.82 -9.30 1.19
CA VAL A 119 9.45 -9.84 1.17
C VAL A 119 8.45 -8.77 1.59
N LEU A 120 7.43 -8.59 0.74
CA LEU A 120 6.23 -7.84 1.01
C LEU A 120 5.03 -8.78 0.90
N SER A 121 4.14 -8.76 1.89
CA SER A 121 2.86 -9.44 1.83
C SER A 121 1.79 -8.51 2.38
N ILE A 122 0.77 -8.23 1.57
CA ILE A 122 -0.38 -7.41 1.93
C ILE A 122 -1.65 -8.25 1.93
N TYR A 123 -2.60 -7.88 2.77
CA TYR A 123 -3.84 -8.62 3.00
C TYR A 123 -5.04 -7.69 3.04
N SER A 124 -6.09 -8.07 2.32
CA SER A 124 -7.41 -7.46 2.41
C SER A 124 -8.45 -8.49 2.85
N LYS A 125 -9.48 -8.01 3.54
CA LYS A 125 -10.67 -8.78 3.89
C LYS A 125 -11.89 -7.93 3.66
N GLU A 126 -12.82 -8.45 2.87
CA GLU A 126 -14.11 -7.83 2.63
C GLU A 126 -15.24 -8.78 3.05
N ASP A 127 -16.20 -8.24 3.77
CA ASP A 127 -17.36 -8.97 4.24
C ASP A 127 -18.58 -8.63 3.36
N GLY A 128 -18.80 -9.44 2.33
CA GLY A 128 -19.99 -9.36 1.50
C GLY A 128 -21.25 -9.91 2.20
N PRO A 129 -22.43 -9.81 1.55
CA PRO A 129 -23.70 -10.26 2.13
C PRO A 129 -23.76 -11.78 2.35
N TYR A 130 -23.14 -12.57 1.47
CA TYR A 130 -23.19 -14.04 1.51
C TYR A 130 -21.84 -14.69 1.80
N ASN A 131 -20.75 -14.00 1.47
CA ASN A 131 -19.40 -14.53 1.56
C ASN A 131 -18.48 -13.53 2.26
N THR A 132 -17.43 -14.06 2.85
CA THR A 132 -16.23 -13.31 3.22
C THR A 132 -15.18 -13.56 2.14
N TYR A 133 -14.60 -12.49 1.63
CA TYR A 133 -13.51 -12.51 0.67
C TYR A 133 -12.23 -12.11 1.39
N GLU A 134 -11.18 -12.90 1.21
CA GLU A 134 -9.84 -12.62 1.72
C GLU A 134 -8.87 -12.67 0.54
N TRP A 135 -7.97 -11.70 0.49
CA TRP A 135 -6.99 -11.57 -0.58
C TRP A 135 -5.62 -11.34 0.02
N THR A 136 -4.61 -12.09 -0.43
CA THR A 136 -3.21 -11.88 -0.05
C THR A 136 -2.37 -11.73 -1.29
N GLU A 137 -1.72 -10.57 -1.46
CA GLU A 137 -0.75 -10.34 -2.52
C GLU A 137 0.66 -10.43 -1.95
N ASN A 138 1.51 -11.17 -2.65
CA ASN A 138 2.90 -11.39 -2.27
C ASN A 138 3.85 -10.85 -3.32
N ALA A 139 4.85 -10.12 -2.86
CA ALA A 139 5.88 -9.53 -3.71
C ALA A 139 7.28 -9.69 -3.09
N LYS A 140 8.31 -9.60 -3.93
CA LYS A 140 9.71 -9.77 -3.52
C LYS A 140 10.64 -8.73 -4.14
N LYS A 141 11.81 -8.55 -3.55
CA LYS A 141 12.87 -7.67 -4.04
C LYS A 141 14.14 -8.46 -4.35
#